data_AF-A0A832L2J7-F1
#
_entry.id   AF-A0A832L2J7-F1
#
_cell.length_a   1.000
_cell.length_b   1.000
_cell.length_c   1.000
_cell.angle_alpha   90.00
_cell.angle_beta   90.00
_cell.angle_gamma   90.00
#
_symmetry.space_group_name_H-M   'P 1'
#
loop_
_entity.id
_entity.type
_entity.pdbx_description
1 polymer ?
#
loop_
_entity_poly.entity_id
_entity_poly.type
_entity_poly.pdbx_seq_one_letter_code
_entity_poly.pdbx_strand_id
1 'polypeptide(L)'
;ASRVLSELSRRHTLVEWLGKRENQHLLKREQLKLVLSQLAEEEPDKFADECDLLVQSPNVRFHLKHLVLAVIAQEVPTPRLSTIVMKWLSVQDLADRVLDTVFWGHPKWISVLDEKGVLVAWIDSKDSALRHRALNLLKSVASIDPERVVKHIRRIQAANPSDTDTVVRMLPFSVGDKAGHFLPIRLDLLERGVIQHYFDWHHLGQSFPREAIAYFKFFLSKVHVTKSNSSSSPVSWKLREPYQKCFDHMGEYGFDGLASAADAYPAELWNSCIDLITQLSLPLNPSISREDIQCSFHTYNHEHELMVCAVRLLIIAGIKRAQTEGANLFHETTKYHDTRSPITDLILAEAYSELPSECSDEVLDWLLAVPARLTASEHQEGVSKWQAASNLIKKHAATCSDRVFHSVEQFLVFYKPPKLIEKVKRCLEWSREGFYSAFWGNDQHALLTALPTHRISQFTQGLVGTLERRHAKYPFDSGVRLSAAGGWVVSPVHDKADHLSDKTWLRIIQS
;
A
#
# COMPACT_ATOMS: atom_id res chain seq x y z
N ALA A 1 35.88 33.30 25.72
CA ALA A 1 36.95 32.69 24.91
C ALA A 1 38.23 33.54 24.91
N SER A 2 38.15 34.83 24.58
CA SER A 2 39.30 35.78 24.55
C SER A 2 40.22 35.78 25.78
N ARG A 3 39.66 35.69 26.99
CA ARG A 3 40.45 35.62 28.25
C ARG A 3 41.14 34.27 28.49
N VAL A 4 40.61 33.18 27.95
CA VAL A 4 41.20 31.84 28.09
C VAL A 4 42.31 31.65 27.06
N LEU A 5 42.12 32.16 25.84
CA LEU A 5 43.18 32.22 24.83
C LEU A 5 44.35 33.11 25.25
N SER A 6 44.08 34.23 25.93
CA SER A 6 45.15 35.07 26.50
C SER A 6 45.84 34.45 27.73
N GLU A 7 45.23 33.45 28.39
CA GLU A 7 45.89 32.63 29.40
C GLU A 7 46.67 31.46 28.79
N LEU A 8 46.26 30.96 27.62
CA LEU A 8 46.98 29.94 26.83
C LEU A 8 48.24 30.50 26.16
N SER A 9 48.30 31.80 25.86
CA SER A 9 49.58 32.41 25.48
C SER A 9 50.58 32.50 26.65
N ARG A 10 50.14 32.25 27.90
CA ARG A 10 50.99 32.21 29.11
C ARG A 10 51.28 30.80 29.65
N ARG A 11 50.52 29.77 29.25
CA ARG A 11 50.72 28.36 29.63
C ARG A 11 50.93 27.53 28.36
N HIS A 12 51.95 26.69 28.31
CA HIS A 12 52.42 26.13 27.03
C HIS A 12 51.48 25.08 26.42
N THR A 13 50.59 24.43 27.20
CA THR A 13 49.63 23.42 26.71
C THR A 13 48.26 23.47 27.40
N LEU A 14 47.22 22.89 26.78
CA LEU A 14 45.88 22.78 27.38
C LEU A 14 45.87 21.90 28.64
N VAL A 15 46.76 20.91 28.72
CA VAL A 15 46.93 20.06 29.91
C VAL A 15 47.35 20.90 31.12
N GLU A 16 48.30 21.83 30.94
CA GLU A 16 48.74 22.75 32.00
C GLU A 16 47.65 23.75 32.39
N TRP A 17 46.85 24.21 31.43
CA TRP A 17 45.71 25.09 31.69
C TRP A 17 44.61 24.40 32.52
N LEU A 18 44.29 23.14 32.20
CA LEU A 18 43.36 22.33 32.99
C LEU A 18 43.84 22.13 34.43
N GLY A 19 45.15 21.98 34.64
CA GLY A 19 45.77 21.85 35.95
C GLY A 19 45.36 20.57 36.69
N LYS A 20 45.52 20.57 38.02
CA LYS A 20 45.24 19.40 38.88
C LYS A 20 43.82 18.88 38.70
N ARG A 21 43.65 17.56 38.81
CA ARG A 21 42.37 16.86 38.66
C ARG A 21 41.25 17.47 39.48
N GLU A 22 41.52 17.88 40.71
CA GLU A 22 40.53 18.51 41.61
C GLU A 22 39.82 19.69 40.95
N ASN A 23 40.54 20.50 40.16
CA ASN A 23 40.04 21.72 39.54
C ASN A 23 39.30 21.48 38.21
N GLN A 24 39.24 20.23 37.73
CA GLN A 24 38.58 19.86 36.47
C GLN A 24 37.09 19.58 36.73
N HIS A 25 36.34 20.65 36.97
CA HIS A 25 34.89 20.66 37.20
C HIS A 25 34.09 20.99 35.91
N LEU A 26 32.76 20.95 36.00
CA LEU A 26 31.85 21.20 34.88
C LEU A 26 32.10 22.55 34.16
N LEU A 27 32.42 23.62 34.90
CA LEU A 27 32.75 24.92 34.29
C LEU A 27 33.99 24.85 33.40
N LYS A 28 35.03 24.12 33.82
CA LYS A 28 36.24 23.91 33.00
C LYS A 28 35.96 23.07 31.77
N ARG A 29 35.01 22.12 31.86
CA ARG A 29 34.58 21.33 30.71
C ARG A 29 33.99 22.23 29.62
N GLU A 30 33.08 23.14 29.98
CA GLU A 30 32.48 24.06 28.99
C GLU A 30 33.52 25.04 28.42
N GLN A 31 34.44 25.54 29.26
CA GLN A 31 35.55 26.37 28.79
C GLN A 31 36.46 25.60 27.82
N LEU A 32 36.81 24.35 28.12
CA LEU A 32 37.61 23.49 27.26
C LEU A 32 36.92 23.28 25.90
N LYS A 33 35.61 23.05 25.89
CA LYS A 33 34.84 22.87 24.65
C LYS A 33 34.99 24.09 23.73
N LEU A 34 34.76 25.29 24.26
CA LEU A 34 34.86 26.53 23.51
C LEU A 34 36.27 26.77 22.94
N VAL A 35 37.30 26.50 23.75
CA VAL A 35 38.69 26.64 23.34
C VAL A 35 39.04 25.66 22.22
N LEU A 36 38.62 24.41 22.36
CA LEU A 36 38.89 23.37 21.35
C LEU A 36 38.22 23.69 20.03
N SER A 37 36.96 24.13 20.03
CA SER A 37 36.26 24.54 18.81
C SER A 37 36.96 25.72 18.12
N GLN A 38 37.37 26.74 18.89
CA GLN A 38 38.09 27.88 18.31
C GLN A 38 39.46 27.47 17.75
N LEU A 39 40.19 26.59 18.46
CA LEU A 39 41.49 26.11 18.01
C LEU A 39 41.36 25.24 16.75
N ALA A 40 40.29 24.46 16.62
CA ALA A 40 40.02 23.68 15.42
C ALA A 40 39.78 24.56 14.18
N GLU A 41 39.16 25.73 14.35
CA GLU A 41 38.93 26.70 13.27
C GLU A 41 40.20 27.50 12.92
N GLU A 42 40.96 27.95 13.92
CA GLU A 42 42.09 28.89 13.72
C GLU A 42 43.43 28.18 13.45
N GLU A 43 43.72 27.09 14.16
CA GLU A 43 45.01 26.38 14.10
C GLU A 43 44.81 24.84 14.11
N PRO A 44 44.33 24.22 13.00
CA PRO A 44 43.90 22.82 12.97
C PRO A 44 44.97 21.78 13.37
N ASP A 45 46.24 22.02 13.01
CA ASP A 45 47.34 21.11 13.37
C ASP A 45 47.67 21.18 14.86
N LYS A 46 47.66 22.39 15.43
CA LYS A 46 47.83 22.60 16.87
C LYS A 46 46.66 22.05 17.67
N PHE A 47 45.44 22.18 17.16
CA PHE A 47 44.27 21.50 17.71
C PHE A 47 44.48 19.99 17.79
N ALA A 48 44.98 19.38 16.72
CA ALA A 48 45.23 17.94 16.67
C ALA A 48 46.29 17.51 17.70
N ASP A 49 47.39 18.25 17.80
CA ASP A 49 48.47 17.96 18.76
C ASP A 49 48.00 18.13 20.22
N GLU A 50 47.25 19.19 20.53
CA GLU A 50 46.68 19.42 21.86
C GLU A 50 45.64 18.35 22.23
N CYS A 51 44.82 17.90 21.28
CA CYS A 51 43.92 16.78 21.48
C CYS A 51 44.67 15.50 21.87
N ASP A 52 45.82 15.21 21.24
CA ASP A 52 46.67 14.07 21.57
C ASP A 52 47.20 14.13 23.00
N LEU A 53 47.71 15.29 23.39
CA LEU A 53 48.19 15.53 24.76
C LEU A 53 47.07 15.32 25.79
N LEU A 54 45.88 15.87 25.53
CA LEU A 54 44.74 15.76 26.44
C LEU A 54 44.23 14.32 26.60
N VAL A 55 44.11 13.57 25.50
CA VAL A 55 43.59 12.19 25.51
C VAL A 55 44.59 11.23 26.16
N GLN A 56 45.90 11.39 25.90
CA GLN A 56 46.92 10.51 26.47
C GLN A 56 47.29 10.86 27.92
N SER A 57 47.12 12.11 28.35
CA SER A 57 47.56 12.54 29.70
C SER A 57 46.85 11.79 30.84
N PRO A 58 47.58 11.22 31.81
CA PRO A 58 46.96 10.59 32.99
C PRO A 58 46.32 11.63 33.92
N ASN A 59 46.74 12.89 33.84
CA ASN A 59 46.24 13.98 34.70
C ASN A 59 44.88 14.54 34.25
N VAL A 60 44.43 14.20 33.05
CA VAL A 60 43.11 14.61 32.53
C VAL A 60 42.04 13.62 32.94
N ARG A 61 40.95 14.10 33.54
CA ARG A 61 39.81 13.27 33.95
C ARG A 61 39.08 12.69 32.74
N PHE A 62 38.51 11.50 32.93
CA PHE A 62 37.80 10.75 31.88
C PHE A 62 36.75 11.57 31.12
N HIS A 63 35.90 12.32 31.83
CA HIS A 63 34.82 13.11 31.21
C HIS A 63 35.34 14.22 30.27
N LEU A 64 36.55 14.74 30.50
CA LEU A 64 37.19 15.71 29.61
C LEU A 64 37.78 15.02 28.38
N LYS A 65 38.35 13.82 28.53
CA LYS A 65 38.81 13.03 27.38
C LYS A 65 37.64 12.70 26.45
N HIS A 66 36.49 12.33 27.01
CA HIS A 66 35.27 12.12 26.24
C HIS A 66 34.78 13.41 25.55
N LEU A 67 34.90 14.58 26.21
CA LEU A 67 34.60 15.85 25.55
C LEU A 67 35.53 16.06 24.34
N VAL A 68 36.82 15.82 24.48
CA VAL A 68 37.79 15.97 23.37
C VAL A 68 37.38 15.09 22.19
N LEU A 69 37.10 13.80 22.43
CA LEU A 69 36.63 12.89 21.37
C LEU A 69 35.33 13.39 20.72
N ALA A 70 34.38 13.88 21.51
CA ALA A 70 33.12 14.41 21.01
C ALA A 70 33.28 15.70 20.18
N VAL A 71 34.27 16.54 20.49
CA VAL A 71 34.62 17.70 19.66
C VAL A 71 35.24 17.22 18.34
N ILE A 72 36.23 16.32 18.39
CA ILE A 72 36.87 15.72 17.20
C ILE A 72 35.83 15.11 16.25
N ALA A 73 34.81 14.44 16.77
CA ALA A 73 33.75 13.82 15.98
C ALA A 73 32.96 14.82 15.10
N GLN A 74 32.88 16.09 15.52
CA GLN A 74 32.17 17.17 14.81
C GLN A 74 33.06 17.84 13.75
N GLU A 75 34.38 17.76 13.92
CA GLU A 75 35.36 18.41 13.04
C GLU A 75 35.53 17.70 11.69
N VAL A 76 36.04 18.45 10.71
CA VAL A 76 36.47 17.88 9.43
C VAL A 76 37.83 17.19 9.63
N PRO A 77 37.99 15.90 9.25
CA PRO A 77 39.25 15.20 9.42
C PRO A 77 40.37 15.87 8.59
N THR A 78 41.40 16.40 9.24
CA THR A 78 42.65 16.84 8.59
C THR A 78 43.66 15.69 8.52
N PRO A 79 44.69 15.74 7.65
CA PRO A 79 45.71 14.69 7.60
C PRO A 79 46.40 14.44 8.95
N ARG A 80 46.71 15.51 9.70
CA ARG A 80 47.34 15.43 11.03
C ARG A 80 46.40 14.80 12.05
N LEU A 81 45.18 15.31 12.16
CA LEU A 81 44.17 14.81 13.10
C LEU A 81 43.80 13.35 12.81
N SER A 82 43.62 13.02 11.52
CA SER A 82 43.34 11.65 11.08
C SER A 82 44.46 10.69 11.48
N THR A 83 45.72 11.10 11.34
CA THR A 83 46.86 10.26 11.73
C THR A 83 46.87 9.97 13.23
N ILE A 84 46.58 10.97 14.04
CA ILE A 84 46.49 10.85 15.51
C ILE A 84 45.33 9.93 15.91
N VAL A 85 44.13 10.17 15.38
CA VAL A 85 42.94 9.35 15.68
C VAL A 85 43.15 7.90 15.27
N MET A 86 43.77 7.64 14.11
CA MET A 86 44.08 6.29 13.67
C MET A 86 45.08 5.57 14.59
N LYS A 87 46.06 6.30 15.15
CA LYS A 87 46.99 5.74 16.13
C LYS A 87 46.27 5.27 17.40
N TRP A 88 45.24 5.99 17.84
CA TRP A 88 44.46 5.61 19.02
C TRP A 88 43.67 4.31 18.85
N LEU A 89 43.35 3.91 17.62
CA LEU A 89 42.71 2.62 17.36
C LEU A 89 43.62 1.43 17.66
N SER A 90 44.93 1.63 17.75
CA SER A 90 45.90 0.60 18.15
C SER A 90 46.18 0.59 19.66
N VAL A 91 45.60 1.53 20.43
CA VAL A 91 45.81 1.64 21.87
C VAL A 91 44.72 0.87 22.61
N GLN A 92 45.14 -0.13 23.38
CA GLN A 92 44.27 -0.91 24.26
C GLN A 92 43.51 0.02 25.23
N ASP A 93 42.23 -0.26 25.48
CA ASP A 93 41.29 0.53 26.29
C ASP A 93 40.83 1.90 25.72
N LEU A 94 41.47 2.42 24.67
CA LEU A 94 41.07 3.67 24.01
C LEU A 94 40.29 3.42 22.71
N ALA A 95 40.66 2.38 21.96
CA ALA A 95 40.10 2.08 20.65
C ALA A 95 38.57 2.08 20.62
N ASP A 96 37.92 1.36 21.55
CA ASP A 96 36.45 1.23 21.58
C ASP A 96 35.77 2.58 21.81
N ARG A 97 36.30 3.40 22.71
CA ARG A 97 35.77 4.75 22.97
C ARG A 97 35.91 5.67 21.76
N VAL A 98 37.00 5.54 21.02
CA VAL A 98 37.21 6.32 19.78
C VAL A 98 36.22 5.86 18.71
N LEU A 99 36.01 4.56 18.54
CA LEU A 99 35.00 4.03 17.61
C LEU A 99 33.60 4.53 17.94
N ASP A 100 33.20 4.43 19.21
CA ASP A 100 31.86 4.80 19.66
C ASP A 100 31.61 6.31 19.63
N THR A 101 32.64 7.14 19.82
CA THR A 101 32.48 8.60 19.95
C THR A 101 32.82 9.35 18.67
N VAL A 102 33.87 8.94 17.95
CA VAL A 102 34.40 9.68 16.80
C VAL A 102 33.86 9.14 15.48
N PHE A 103 33.72 7.81 15.35
CA PHE A 103 33.36 7.18 14.09
C PHE A 103 31.87 6.89 13.96
N TRP A 104 31.21 6.46 15.04
CA TRP A 104 29.80 6.08 15.03
C TRP A 104 28.89 7.24 14.61
N GLY A 105 28.16 7.09 13.50
CA GLY A 105 27.25 8.12 12.99
C GLY A 105 27.94 9.30 12.30
N HIS A 106 29.27 9.26 12.13
CA HIS A 106 30.06 10.35 11.55
C HIS A 106 30.66 9.96 10.18
N PRO A 107 29.97 10.23 9.05
CA PRO A 107 30.39 9.76 7.72
C PRO A 107 31.75 10.28 7.28
N LYS A 108 32.13 11.51 7.68
CA LYS A 108 33.46 12.07 7.40
C LYS A 108 34.58 11.20 7.98
N TRP A 109 34.39 10.72 9.21
CA TRP A 109 35.35 9.84 9.89
C TRP A 109 35.32 8.41 9.32
N ILE A 110 34.14 7.90 8.94
CA ILE A 110 34.04 6.64 8.20
C ILE A 110 34.80 6.69 6.86
N SER A 111 34.78 7.84 6.16
CA SER A 111 35.57 8.02 4.92
C SER A 111 37.05 7.82 5.16
N VAL A 112 37.59 8.32 6.27
CA VAL A 112 39.01 8.14 6.63
C VAL A 112 39.37 6.66 6.81
N LEU A 113 38.50 5.86 7.44
CA LEU A 113 38.73 4.41 7.57
C LEU A 113 38.66 3.70 6.23
N ASP A 114 37.74 4.12 5.36
CA ASP A 114 37.55 3.54 4.03
C ASP A 114 38.76 3.84 3.12
N GLU A 115 39.20 5.10 3.07
CA GLU A 115 40.35 5.56 2.28
C GLU A 115 41.66 4.90 2.71
N LYS A 116 41.84 4.66 4.02
CA LYS A 116 42.99 3.93 4.56
C LYS A 116 42.88 2.41 4.42
N GLY A 117 41.80 1.89 3.82
CA GLY A 117 41.58 0.45 3.61
C GLY A 117 41.25 -0.34 4.87
N VAL A 118 40.99 0.34 6.00
CA VAL A 118 40.76 -0.31 7.30
C VAL A 118 39.39 -0.99 7.34
N LEU A 119 38.35 -0.35 6.80
CA LEU A 119 37.01 -0.96 6.74
C LEU A 119 37.04 -2.27 5.96
N VAL A 120 37.66 -2.26 4.78
CA VAL A 120 37.81 -3.45 3.94
C VAL A 120 38.57 -4.55 4.67
N ALA A 121 39.71 -4.21 5.28
CA ALA A 121 40.50 -5.18 6.03
C ALA A 121 39.72 -5.80 7.20
N TRP A 122 38.87 -5.02 7.86
CA TRP A 122 38.02 -5.52 8.95
C TRP A 122 36.85 -6.36 8.46
N ILE A 123 36.20 -5.99 7.36
CA ILE A 123 35.12 -6.77 6.73
C ILE A 123 35.62 -8.15 6.30
N ASP A 124 36.80 -8.20 5.69
CA ASP A 124 37.41 -9.43 5.17
C ASP A 124 38.19 -10.21 6.25
N SER A 125 38.22 -9.71 7.49
CA SER A 125 38.93 -10.34 8.60
C SER A 125 38.27 -11.65 9.05
N LYS A 126 39.10 -12.60 9.51
CA LYS A 126 38.64 -13.82 10.19
C LYS A 126 38.20 -13.56 11.63
N ASP A 127 38.58 -12.41 12.20
CA ASP A 127 38.14 -11.98 13.53
C ASP A 127 36.69 -11.46 13.47
N SER A 128 35.77 -12.21 14.08
CA SER A 128 34.35 -11.88 14.10
C SER A 128 34.04 -10.56 14.81
N ALA A 129 34.83 -10.17 15.82
CA ALA A 129 34.62 -8.92 16.54
C ALA A 129 34.98 -7.72 15.66
N LEU A 130 36.12 -7.77 14.95
CA LEU A 130 36.52 -6.72 14.00
C LEU A 130 35.54 -6.61 12.83
N ARG A 131 35.12 -7.75 12.28
CA ARG A 131 34.11 -7.77 11.21
C ARG A 131 32.81 -7.14 11.68
N HIS A 132 32.29 -7.54 12.85
CA HIS A 132 31.05 -6.98 13.39
C HIS A 132 31.13 -5.47 13.64
N ARG A 133 32.27 -4.98 14.15
CA ARG A 133 32.52 -3.54 14.33
C ARG A 133 32.43 -2.78 13.00
N ALA A 134 33.09 -3.26 11.95
CA ALA A 134 33.04 -2.61 10.64
C ALA A 134 31.61 -2.53 10.07
N LEU A 135 30.85 -3.62 10.17
CA LEU A 135 29.45 -3.66 9.71
C LEU A 135 28.57 -2.67 10.48
N ASN A 136 28.72 -2.59 11.81
CA ASN A 136 27.94 -1.66 12.62
C ASN A 136 28.32 -0.18 12.36
N LEU A 137 29.60 0.11 12.12
CA LEU A 137 30.04 1.45 11.74
C LEU A 137 29.41 1.87 10.41
N LEU A 138 29.40 0.99 9.40
CA LEU A 138 28.72 1.26 8.13
C LEU A 138 27.22 1.45 8.33
N LYS A 139 26.58 0.58 9.13
CA LYS A 139 25.14 0.74 9.48
C LYS A 139 24.86 2.10 10.13
N SER A 140 25.74 2.58 11.02
CA SER A 140 25.56 3.83 11.76
C SER A 140 25.46 5.07 10.86
N VAL A 141 26.06 5.01 9.66
CA VAL A 141 26.04 6.09 8.67
C VAL A 141 25.11 5.81 7.48
N ALA A 142 24.39 4.68 7.46
CA ALA A 142 23.56 4.28 6.32
C ALA A 142 22.47 5.31 5.95
N SER A 143 21.95 6.06 6.93
CA SER A 143 20.96 7.12 6.67
C SER A 143 21.58 8.47 6.26
N ILE A 144 22.90 8.63 6.36
CA ILE A 144 23.62 9.90 6.12
C ILE A 144 24.50 9.81 4.87
N ASP A 145 25.18 8.68 4.67
CA ASP A 145 26.04 8.37 3.51
C ASP A 145 25.66 6.98 2.95
N PRO A 146 24.44 6.84 2.37
CA PRO A 146 23.93 5.56 1.88
C PRO A 146 24.76 4.98 0.73
N GLU A 147 25.27 5.83 -0.16
CA GLU A 147 26.04 5.41 -1.34
C GLU A 147 27.29 4.61 -0.95
N ARG A 148 28.00 5.05 0.08
CA ARG A 148 29.16 4.32 0.61
C ARG A 148 28.78 2.96 1.17
N VAL A 149 27.67 2.89 1.90
CA VAL A 149 27.18 1.61 2.44
C VAL A 149 26.78 0.67 1.31
N VAL A 150 26.07 1.18 0.30
CA VAL A 150 25.71 0.41 -0.92
C VAL A 150 26.94 -0.11 -1.64
N LYS A 151 28.00 0.70 -1.80
CA LYS A 151 29.27 0.27 -2.41
C LYS A 151 29.86 -0.96 -1.71
N HIS A 152 29.90 -0.96 -0.38
CA HIS A 152 30.41 -2.10 0.40
C HIS A 152 29.46 -3.30 0.36
N ILE A 153 28.15 -3.09 0.41
CA ILE A 153 27.16 -4.17 0.22
C ILE A 153 27.36 -4.86 -1.14
N ARG A 154 27.50 -4.09 -2.23
CA ARG A 154 27.71 -4.63 -3.57
C ARG A 154 28.99 -5.43 -3.68
N ARG A 155 30.09 -4.98 -3.04
CA ARG A 155 31.33 -5.75 -2.95
C ARG A 155 31.10 -7.10 -2.27
N ILE A 156 30.39 -7.12 -1.13
CA ILE A 156 30.10 -8.34 -0.38
C ILE A 156 29.24 -9.29 -1.21
N GLN A 157 28.18 -8.78 -1.85
CA GLN A 157 27.32 -9.57 -2.74
C GLN A 157 28.09 -10.15 -3.93
N ALA A 158 29.05 -9.43 -4.50
CA ALA A 158 29.87 -9.91 -5.60
C ALA A 158 30.86 -11.02 -5.16
N ALA A 159 31.43 -10.90 -3.96
CA ALA A 159 32.35 -11.90 -3.42
C ALA A 159 31.63 -13.17 -2.94
N ASN A 160 30.47 -13.00 -2.29
CA ASN A 160 29.66 -14.09 -1.80
C ASN A 160 28.16 -13.75 -1.86
N PRO A 161 27.46 -14.13 -2.95
CA PRO A 161 26.03 -13.86 -3.10
C PRO A 161 25.15 -14.50 -2.03
N SER A 162 25.63 -15.54 -1.33
CA SER A 162 24.87 -16.22 -0.28
C SER A 162 24.98 -15.55 1.09
N ASP A 163 25.87 -14.58 1.27
CA ASP A 163 26.11 -13.91 2.56
C ASP A 163 25.06 -12.81 2.84
N THR A 164 23.81 -13.23 2.99
CA THR A 164 22.69 -12.32 3.21
C THR A 164 22.66 -11.75 4.63
N ASP A 165 23.18 -12.46 5.63
CA ASP A 165 23.23 -11.99 7.03
C ASP A 165 24.09 -10.72 7.16
N THR A 166 25.26 -10.71 6.51
CA THR A 166 26.14 -9.54 6.50
C THR A 166 25.48 -8.34 5.86
N VAL A 167 24.81 -8.54 4.73
CA VAL A 167 24.06 -7.48 4.04
C VAL A 167 22.96 -6.92 4.94
N VAL A 168 22.15 -7.79 5.55
CA VAL A 168 21.05 -7.38 6.44
C VAL A 168 21.55 -6.55 7.62
N ARG A 169 22.71 -6.89 8.20
CA ARG A 169 23.30 -6.13 9.31
C ARG A 169 23.66 -4.69 8.94
N MET A 170 24.03 -4.44 7.69
CA MET A 170 24.41 -3.12 7.20
C MET A 170 23.22 -2.24 6.82
N LEU A 171 22.06 -2.84 6.56
CA LEU A 171 20.86 -2.10 6.18
C LEU A 171 20.32 -1.27 7.36
N PRO A 172 19.76 -0.07 7.08
CA PRO A 172 19.07 0.69 8.10
C PRO A 172 17.86 -0.08 8.64
N PHE A 173 17.38 0.31 9.83
CA PHE A 173 16.16 -0.28 10.37
C PHE A 173 14.91 0.12 9.54
N SER A 174 14.83 1.38 9.14
CA SER A 174 13.81 1.84 8.20
C SER A 174 13.94 1.12 6.85
N VAL A 175 12.81 0.63 6.34
CA VAL A 175 12.73 -0.02 5.02
C VAL A 175 12.66 0.97 3.86
N GLY A 176 12.33 2.24 4.14
CA GLY A 176 12.33 3.33 3.17
C GLY A 176 13.48 4.32 3.36
N ASP A 177 13.96 4.87 2.25
CA ASP A 177 14.96 5.92 2.14
C ASP A 177 14.64 6.89 0.98
N LYS A 178 14.71 8.21 1.21
CA LYS A 178 14.18 9.21 0.25
C LYS A 178 14.70 9.11 -1.18
N ALA A 179 15.91 8.56 -1.36
CA ALA A 179 16.56 8.41 -2.66
C ALA A 179 16.57 6.96 -3.17
N GLY A 180 15.93 6.03 -2.45
CA GLY A 180 15.74 4.64 -2.89
C GLY A 180 17.02 3.83 -3.05
N HIS A 181 18.10 4.18 -2.35
CA HIS A 181 19.39 3.51 -2.45
C HIS A 181 19.31 2.04 -2.03
N PHE A 182 18.51 1.74 -1.02
CA PHE A 182 18.44 0.40 -0.44
C PHE A 182 17.32 -0.47 -1.03
N LEU A 183 16.34 0.14 -1.71
CA LEU A 183 15.22 -0.59 -2.31
C LEU A 183 15.66 -1.77 -3.20
N PRO A 184 16.59 -1.61 -4.17
CA PRO A 184 17.01 -2.74 -5.02
C PRO A 184 17.68 -3.88 -4.23
N ILE A 185 18.41 -3.55 -3.17
CA ILE A 185 19.06 -4.54 -2.30
C ILE A 185 18.01 -5.30 -1.50
N ARG A 186 17.02 -4.58 -0.94
CA ARG A 186 15.94 -5.18 -0.16
C ARG A 186 15.03 -6.08 -1.00
N LEU A 187 14.72 -5.68 -2.24
CA LEU A 187 13.97 -6.51 -3.17
C LEU A 187 14.74 -7.80 -3.54
N ASP A 188 16.05 -7.72 -3.79
CA ASP A 188 16.89 -8.91 -4.03
C ASP A 188 16.93 -9.85 -2.81
N LEU A 189 16.99 -9.30 -1.59
CA LEU A 189 16.89 -10.10 -0.36
C LEU A 189 15.53 -10.78 -0.22
N LEU A 190 14.44 -10.06 -0.51
CA LEU A 190 13.08 -10.61 -0.46
C LEU A 190 12.87 -11.71 -1.51
N GLU A 191 13.43 -11.57 -2.72
CA GLU A 191 13.44 -12.64 -3.74
C GLU A 191 14.14 -13.92 -3.24
N ARG A 192 15.18 -13.76 -2.41
CA ARG A 192 15.91 -14.87 -1.78
C ARG A 192 15.24 -15.41 -0.51
N GLY A 193 14.07 -14.90 -0.16
CA GLY A 193 13.33 -15.31 1.04
C GLY A 193 13.88 -14.74 2.35
N VAL A 194 14.77 -13.74 2.30
CA VAL A 194 15.30 -13.05 3.48
C VAL A 194 14.38 -11.88 3.82
N ILE A 195 13.65 -12.00 4.92
CA ILE A 195 12.57 -11.07 5.26
C ILE A 195 12.93 -10.27 6.52
N GLN A 196 12.75 -8.95 6.46
CA GLN A 196 12.59 -8.14 7.67
C GLN A 196 11.12 -8.21 8.09
N HIS A 197 10.88 -8.67 9.32
CA HIS A 197 9.55 -9.01 9.80
C HIS A 197 8.61 -7.80 10.02
N TYR A 198 9.11 -6.58 9.91
CA TYR A 198 8.34 -5.38 10.19
C TYR A 198 8.39 -4.37 9.03
N PHE A 199 7.22 -4.09 8.46
CA PHE A 199 6.98 -3.01 7.53
C PHE A 199 6.01 -2.03 8.19
N ASP A 200 6.47 -0.82 8.49
CA ASP A 200 5.59 0.28 8.87
C ASP A 200 4.92 0.84 7.61
N TRP A 201 3.88 0.17 7.13
CA TRP A 201 3.16 0.53 5.91
C TRP A 201 2.60 1.95 5.94
N HIS A 202 2.22 2.43 7.12
CA HIS A 202 1.74 3.80 7.30
C HIS A 202 2.85 4.82 7.03
N HIS A 203 3.97 4.72 7.75
CA HIS A 203 5.10 5.63 7.56
C HIS A 203 5.70 5.50 6.15
N LEU A 204 5.81 4.27 5.64
CA LEU A 204 6.35 3.97 4.32
C LEU A 204 5.53 4.64 3.21
N GLY A 205 4.20 4.49 3.25
CA GLY A 205 3.31 5.11 2.27
C GLY A 205 3.31 6.64 2.31
N GLN A 206 3.41 7.24 3.49
CA GLN A 206 3.41 8.70 3.64
C GLN A 206 4.77 9.34 3.29
N SER A 207 5.88 8.71 3.70
CA SER A 207 7.21 9.31 3.61
C SER A 207 8.01 8.83 2.39
N PHE A 208 7.72 7.63 1.90
CA PHE A 208 8.43 6.98 0.78
C PHE A 208 7.45 6.26 -0.18
N PRO A 209 6.46 6.98 -0.73
CA PRO A 209 5.33 6.38 -1.46
C PRO A 209 5.73 5.47 -2.63
N ARG A 210 6.77 5.83 -3.40
CA ARG A 210 7.27 5.00 -4.51
C ARG A 210 7.85 3.66 -4.05
N GLU A 211 8.58 3.66 -2.93
CA GLU A 211 9.07 2.43 -2.34
C GLU A 211 7.93 1.60 -1.78
N ALA A 212 6.95 2.22 -1.13
CA ALA A 212 5.75 1.55 -0.65
C ALA A 212 5.06 0.79 -1.80
N ILE A 213 4.87 1.45 -2.95
CA ILE A 213 4.34 0.85 -4.18
C ILE A 213 5.22 -0.30 -4.67
N ALA A 214 6.55 -0.13 -4.68
CA ALA A 214 7.48 -1.15 -5.14
C ALA A 214 7.45 -2.42 -4.26
N TYR A 215 7.45 -2.26 -2.93
CA TYR A 215 7.29 -3.39 -2.00
C TYR A 215 5.91 -4.03 -2.15
N PHE A 216 4.85 -3.22 -2.23
CA PHE A 216 3.49 -3.72 -2.39
C PHE A 216 3.36 -4.56 -3.68
N LYS A 217 3.88 -4.07 -4.80
CA LYS A 217 3.98 -4.81 -6.07
C LYS A 217 4.74 -6.12 -5.88
N PHE A 218 5.89 -6.10 -5.20
CA PHE A 218 6.67 -7.30 -4.94
C PHE A 218 5.81 -8.35 -4.22
N PHE A 219 5.16 -8.00 -3.12
CA PHE A 219 4.33 -8.95 -2.37
C PHE A 219 3.13 -9.42 -3.18
N LEU A 220 2.47 -8.54 -3.93
CA LEU A 220 1.39 -8.91 -4.82
C LEU A 220 1.82 -9.95 -5.86
N SER A 221 3.05 -9.84 -6.39
CA SER A 221 3.61 -10.84 -7.31
C SER A 221 3.85 -12.22 -6.68
N LYS A 222 3.89 -12.31 -5.35
CA LYS A 222 4.05 -13.57 -4.60
C LYS A 222 2.72 -14.17 -4.13
N VAL A 223 1.60 -13.57 -4.48
CA VAL A 223 0.27 -14.10 -4.18
C VAL A 223 0.01 -15.35 -5.02
N HIS A 224 -0.48 -16.40 -4.36
CA HIS A 224 -0.89 -17.63 -5.01
C HIS A 224 -2.41 -17.76 -4.94
N VAL A 225 -3.03 -18.08 -6.08
CA VAL A 225 -4.46 -18.37 -6.16
C VAL A 225 -4.67 -19.86 -5.87
N THR A 226 -5.50 -20.18 -4.88
CA THR A 226 -5.85 -21.57 -4.56
C THR A 226 -7.36 -21.72 -4.41
N LYS A 227 -7.92 -22.80 -4.96
CA LYS A 227 -9.31 -23.24 -4.75
C LYS A 227 -9.27 -24.71 -4.37
N SER A 228 -9.89 -25.09 -3.26
CA SER A 228 -9.94 -26.50 -2.85
C SER A 228 -10.84 -27.31 -3.78
N ASN A 229 -10.68 -28.64 -3.82
CA ASN A 229 -11.42 -29.52 -4.74
C ASN A 229 -12.94 -29.61 -4.50
N SER A 230 -13.46 -29.11 -3.38
CA SER A 230 -14.91 -29.04 -3.18
C SER A 230 -15.54 -27.92 -4.00
N SER A 231 -16.67 -28.23 -4.63
CA SER A 231 -17.45 -27.28 -5.45
C SER A 231 -17.90 -26.02 -4.70
N SER A 232 -17.97 -26.08 -3.37
CA SER A 232 -18.36 -24.98 -2.47
C SER A 232 -17.20 -24.17 -1.91
N SER A 233 -15.94 -24.53 -2.18
CA SER A 233 -14.82 -23.83 -1.56
C SER A 233 -14.46 -22.53 -2.28
N PRO A 234 -14.16 -21.47 -1.51
CA PRO A 234 -13.80 -20.18 -2.09
C PRO A 234 -12.44 -20.25 -2.78
N VAL A 235 -12.29 -19.40 -3.79
CA VAL A 235 -11.00 -18.97 -4.32
C VAL A 235 -10.31 -18.13 -3.24
N SER A 236 -9.05 -18.41 -2.96
CA SER A 236 -8.27 -17.65 -1.97
C SER A 236 -6.97 -17.15 -2.58
N TRP A 237 -6.57 -15.94 -2.17
CA TRP A 237 -5.36 -15.25 -2.60
C TRP A 237 -4.40 -15.15 -1.44
N LYS A 238 -3.48 -16.11 -1.34
CA LYS A 238 -2.63 -16.24 -0.15
C LYS A 238 -1.18 -15.93 -0.46
N LEU A 239 -0.53 -15.19 0.44
CA LEU A 239 0.92 -15.20 0.54
C LEU A 239 1.36 -16.49 1.24
N ARG A 240 2.49 -17.04 0.80
CA ARG A 240 3.14 -18.12 1.55
C ARG A 240 3.99 -17.51 2.66
N GLU A 241 4.17 -18.28 3.73
CA GLU A 241 5.22 -17.98 4.71
C GLU A 241 6.59 -17.91 4.00
N PRO A 242 7.46 -16.95 4.37
CA PRO A 242 7.32 -16.01 5.49
C PRO A 242 6.74 -14.63 5.09
N TYR A 243 6.27 -14.45 3.85
CA TYR A 243 5.79 -13.15 3.34
C TYR A 243 4.52 -12.66 4.02
N GLN A 244 3.64 -13.59 4.44
CA GLN A 244 2.39 -13.25 5.13
C GLN A 244 2.63 -12.36 6.35
N LYS A 245 3.70 -12.61 7.10
CA LYS A 245 4.09 -11.84 8.30
C LYS A 245 4.36 -10.36 8.04
N CYS A 246 4.69 -9.99 6.81
CA CYS A 246 4.91 -8.59 6.44
C CYS A 246 3.62 -7.75 6.49
N PHE A 247 2.46 -8.41 6.55
CA PHE A 247 1.13 -7.78 6.55
C PHE A 247 0.39 -7.93 7.89
N ASP A 248 0.97 -8.61 8.89
CA ASP A 248 0.35 -8.78 10.22
C ASP A 248 0.01 -7.44 10.89
N HIS A 249 0.75 -6.38 10.57
CA HIS A 249 0.58 -5.03 11.09
C HIS A 249 -0.01 -4.05 10.06
N MET A 250 -0.57 -4.55 8.93
CA MET A 250 -1.17 -3.67 7.92
C MET A 250 -2.39 -2.95 8.51
N GLY A 251 -3.43 -3.68 8.90
CA GLY A 251 -4.67 -3.12 9.46
C GLY A 251 -5.21 -1.92 8.66
N GLU A 252 -6.04 -1.10 9.30
CA GLU A 252 -6.56 0.14 8.72
C GLU A 252 -5.46 1.22 8.58
N TYR A 253 -4.65 1.39 9.62
CA TYR A 253 -3.59 2.40 9.65
C TYR A 253 -2.53 2.20 8.55
N GLY A 254 -2.07 0.98 8.32
CA GLY A 254 -1.15 0.68 7.23
C GLY A 254 -1.79 0.81 5.85
N PHE A 255 -3.09 0.51 5.72
CA PHE A 255 -3.83 0.78 4.50
C PHE A 255 -3.88 2.29 4.20
N ASP A 256 -4.13 3.15 5.20
CA ASP A 256 -4.18 4.60 5.01
C ASP A 256 -2.85 5.17 4.47
N GLY A 257 -1.72 4.62 4.91
CA GLY A 257 -0.42 4.97 4.34
C GLY A 257 -0.30 4.62 2.86
N LEU A 258 -0.67 3.39 2.49
CA LEU A 258 -0.67 2.96 1.09
C LEU A 258 -1.69 3.73 0.24
N ALA A 259 -2.85 4.06 0.80
CA ALA A 259 -3.86 4.88 0.15
C ALA A 259 -3.33 6.29 -0.11
N SER A 260 -2.58 6.86 0.84
CA SER A 260 -1.87 8.13 0.66
C SER A 260 -0.84 8.04 -0.49
N ALA A 261 -0.12 6.92 -0.58
CA ALA A 261 0.80 6.67 -1.70
C ALA A 261 0.08 6.54 -3.05
N ALA A 262 -1.07 5.85 -3.07
CA ALA A 262 -1.91 5.68 -4.24
C ALA A 262 -2.47 7.02 -4.76
N ASP A 263 -2.90 7.91 -3.86
CA ASP A 263 -3.39 9.25 -4.23
C ASP A 263 -2.25 10.14 -4.75
N ALA A 264 -1.05 10.04 -4.16
CA ALA A 264 0.11 10.83 -4.57
C ALA A 264 0.75 10.36 -5.89
N TYR A 265 0.76 9.05 -6.17
CA TYR A 265 1.40 8.45 -7.35
C TYR A 265 0.46 7.46 -8.07
N PRO A 266 -0.71 7.91 -8.56
CA PRO A 266 -1.76 7.02 -9.06
C PRO A 266 -1.36 6.25 -10.32
N ALA A 267 -0.69 6.91 -11.27
CA ALA A 267 -0.20 6.26 -12.48
C ALA A 267 0.87 5.19 -12.19
N GLU A 268 1.74 5.43 -11.21
CA GLU A 268 2.82 4.51 -10.84
C GLU A 268 2.28 3.25 -10.15
N LEU A 269 1.32 3.40 -9.22
CA LEU A 269 0.63 2.28 -8.61
C LEU A 269 -0.15 1.48 -9.68
N TRP A 270 -0.94 2.18 -10.52
CA TRP A 270 -1.74 1.54 -11.55
C TRP A 270 -0.90 0.67 -12.47
N ASN A 271 0.13 1.26 -13.10
CA ASN A 271 1.01 0.57 -14.04
C ASN A 271 1.81 -0.57 -13.38
N SER A 272 2.04 -0.50 -12.07
CA SER A 272 2.75 -1.53 -11.33
C SER A 272 1.89 -2.75 -10.99
N CYS A 273 0.58 -2.55 -10.77
CA CYS A 273 -0.27 -3.54 -10.10
C CYS A 273 -1.46 -4.04 -10.94
N ILE A 274 -1.99 -3.26 -11.89
CA ILE A 274 -3.24 -3.62 -12.59
C ILE A 274 -3.11 -4.96 -13.36
N ASP A 275 -2.01 -5.15 -14.09
CA ASP A 275 -1.77 -6.39 -14.85
C ASP A 275 -1.66 -7.61 -13.92
N LEU A 276 -1.02 -7.45 -12.76
CA LEU A 276 -0.91 -8.50 -11.75
C LEU A 276 -2.29 -8.87 -11.19
N ILE A 277 -3.11 -7.87 -10.84
CA ILE A 277 -4.46 -8.11 -10.35
C ILE A 277 -5.32 -8.77 -11.40
N THR A 278 -5.27 -8.30 -12.65
CA THR A 278 -5.99 -8.93 -13.76
C THR A 278 -5.58 -10.40 -13.87
N GLN A 279 -4.29 -10.72 -13.88
CA GLN A 279 -3.81 -12.11 -13.96
C GLN A 279 -4.28 -12.97 -12.77
N LEU A 280 -4.19 -12.44 -11.53
CA LEU A 280 -4.62 -13.13 -10.31
C LEU A 280 -6.13 -13.34 -10.22
N SER A 281 -6.91 -12.65 -11.04
CA SER A 281 -8.37 -12.68 -11.07
C SER A 281 -8.94 -13.25 -12.37
N LEU A 282 -8.09 -13.82 -13.23
CA LEU A 282 -8.54 -14.58 -14.39
C LEU A 282 -9.01 -15.98 -13.96
N PRO A 283 -10.11 -16.49 -14.55
CA PRO A 283 -10.54 -17.88 -14.38
C PRO A 283 -9.64 -18.82 -15.21
N LEU A 284 -8.36 -18.92 -14.85
CA LEU A 284 -7.36 -19.71 -15.59
C LEU A 284 -7.55 -21.23 -15.45
N ASN A 285 -8.21 -21.66 -14.38
CA ASN A 285 -8.54 -23.07 -14.15
C ASN A 285 -10.00 -23.32 -14.60
N PRO A 286 -10.28 -24.37 -15.41
CA PRO A 286 -11.64 -24.72 -15.82
C PRO A 286 -12.64 -24.90 -14.66
N SER A 287 -12.13 -25.24 -13.47
CA SER A 287 -12.92 -25.42 -12.25
C SER A 287 -13.24 -24.10 -11.51
N ILE A 288 -12.72 -22.96 -11.97
CA ILE A 288 -12.95 -21.63 -11.39
C ILE A 288 -13.76 -20.82 -12.38
N SER A 289 -15.02 -20.55 -12.05
CA SER A 289 -15.87 -19.64 -12.82
C SER A 289 -15.64 -18.18 -12.43
N ARG A 290 -16.11 -17.25 -13.28
CA ARG A 290 -16.13 -15.83 -12.96
C ARG A 290 -16.94 -15.55 -11.69
N GLU A 291 -18.08 -16.23 -11.55
CA GLU A 291 -18.95 -16.12 -10.39
C GLU A 291 -18.27 -16.63 -9.12
N ASP A 292 -17.44 -17.66 -9.21
CA ASP A 292 -16.66 -18.13 -8.05
C ASP A 292 -15.68 -17.08 -7.57
N ILE A 293 -14.94 -16.44 -8.49
CA ILE A 293 -13.98 -15.37 -8.17
C ILE A 293 -14.71 -14.21 -7.49
N GLN A 294 -15.81 -13.77 -8.08
CA GLN A 294 -16.61 -12.67 -7.56
C GLN A 294 -17.20 -13.00 -6.17
N CYS A 295 -17.80 -14.18 -6.01
CA CYS A 295 -18.36 -14.64 -4.75
C CYS A 295 -17.27 -14.77 -3.68
N SER A 296 -16.11 -15.32 -4.04
CA SER A 296 -14.99 -15.49 -3.12
C SER A 296 -14.45 -14.14 -2.64
N PHE A 297 -14.26 -13.20 -3.58
CA PHE A 297 -13.83 -11.84 -3.26
C PHE A 297 -14.83 -11.12 -2.35
N HIS A 298 -16.13 -11.27 -2.61
CA HIS A 298 -17.17 -10.56 -1.88
C HIS A 298 -17.51 -11.19 -0.52
N THR A 299 -17.46 -12.52 -0.38
CA THR A 299 -18.01 -13.22 0.79
C THR A 299 -16.95 -13.76 1.75
N TYR A 300 -15.72 -14.02 1.29
CA TYR A 300 -14.76 -14.84 2.06
C TYR A 300 -13.42 -14.17 2.38
N ASN A 301 -13.12 -13.01 1.80
CA ASN A 301 -11.89 -12.29 2.12
C ASN A 301 -12.15 -11.23 3.20
N HIS A 302 -11.17 -10.97 4.05
CA HIS A 302 -11.24 -9.88 5.03
C HIS A 302 -10.71 -8.54 4.44
N GLU A 303 -11.16 -7.40 4.97
CA GLU A 303 -10.85 -6.05 4.46
C GLU A 303 -9.35 -5.71 4.35
N HIS A 304 -8.51 -6.38 5.14
CA HIS A 304 -7.07 -6.18 5.19
C HIS A 304 -6.27 -7.30 4.49
N GLU A 305 -6.94 -8.20 3.76
CA GLU A 305 -6.22 -9.12 2.89
C GLU A 305 -5.58 -8.37 1.72
N LEU A 306 -4.37 -8.79 1.36
CA LEU A 306 -3.54 -8.13 0.35
C LEU A 306 -4.30 -7.87 -0.96
N MET A 307 -5.12 -8.83 -1.41
CA MET A 307 -5.89 -8.69 -2.65
C MET A 307 -7.00 -7.63 -2.52
N VAL A 308 -7.72 -7.59 -1.39
CA VAL A 308 -8.75 -6.56 -1.12
C VAL A 308 -8.10 -5.19 -1.04
N CYS A 309 -6.97 -5.06 -0.33
CA CYS A 309 -6.21 -3.81 -0.30
C CYS A 309 -5.76 -3.39 -1.70
N ALA A 310 -5.23 -4.31 -2.52
CA ALA A 310 -4.78 -3.98 -3.86
C ALA A 310 -5.91 -3.45 -4.76
N VAL A 311 -7.10 -4.04 -4.69
CA VAL A 311 -8.29 -3.58 -5.43
C VAL A 311 -8.68 -2.18 -4.99
N ARG A 312 -8.80 -1.93 -3.68
CA ARG A 312 -9.14 -0.61 -3.14
C ARG A 312 -8.11 0.46 -3.53
N LEU A 313 -6.82 0.14 -3.45
CA LEU A 313 -5.74 1.06 -3.86
C LEU A 313 -5.79 1.37 -5.36
N LEU A 314 -6.08 0.36 -6.21
CA LEU A 314 -6.25 0.56 -7.64
C LEU A 314 -7.50 1.36 -7.98
N ILE A 315 -8.57 1.25 -7.21
CA ILE A 315 -9.77 2.10 -7.35
C ILE A 315 -9.44 3.55 -7.02
N ILE A 316 -8.75 3.81 -5.91
CA ILE A 316 -8.27 5.16 -5.54
C ILE A 316 -7.42 5.75 -6.68
N ALA A 317 -6.43 4.99 -7.16
CA ALA A 317 -5.58 5.44 -8.26
C ALA A 317 -6.36 5.63 -9.56
N GLY A 318 -7.27 4.71 -9.90
CA GLY A 318 -8.08 4.76 -11.11
C GLY A 318 -9.01 5.97 -11.15
N ILE A 319 -9.69 6.27 -10.05
CA ILE A 319 -10.51 7.48 -9.88
C ILE A 319 -9.65 8.73 -10.09
N LYS A 320 -8.49 8.80 -9.41
CA LYS A 320 -7.60 9.96 -9.53
C LYS A 320 -7.11 10.15 -10.97
N ARG A 321 -6.77 9.06 -11.67
CA ARG A 321 -6.40 9.08 -13.09
C ARG A 321 -7.57 9.50 -13.98
N ALA A 322 -8.79 9.04 -13.71
CA ALA A 322 -9.96 9.40 -14.50
C ALA A 322 -10.23 10.91 -14.43
N GLN A 323 -10.06 11.51 -13.25
CA GLN A 323 -10.22 12.94 -13.03
C GLN A 323 -9.13 13.79 -13.69
N THR A 324 -7.90 13.28 -13.81
CA THR A 324 -6.76 14.05 -14.37
C THR A 324 -6.52 13.79 -15.86
N GLU A 325 -6.72 12.56 -16.33
CA GLU A 325 -6.41 12.11 -17.68
C GLU A 325 -7.66 12.02 -18.58
N GLY A 326 -8.86 11.95 -18.00
CA GLY A 326 -10.13 11.89 -18.72
C GLY A 326 -10.18 10.74 -19.73
N ALA A 327 -10.59 11.03 -20.96
CA ALA A 327 -10.74 10.05 -22.04
C ALA A 327 -9.47 9.22 -22.33
N ASN A 328 -8.27 9.75 -22.05
CA ASN A 328 -7.03 9.01 -22.26
C ASN A 328 -6.97 7.73 -21.42
N LEU A 329 -7.47 7.78 -20.17
CA LEU A 329 -7.54 6.59 -19.31
C LEU A 329 -8.45 5.53 -19.95
N PHE A 330 -9.60 5.94 -20.48
CA PHE A 330 -10.52 5.02 -21.15
C PHE A 330 -9.84 4.31 -22.33
N HIS A 331 -9.16 5.06 -23.19
CA HIS A 331 -8.42 4.50 -24.32
C HIS A 331 -7.30 3.54 -23.89
N GLU A 332 -6.49 3.90 -22.89
CA GLU A 332 -5.41 3.03 -22.37
C GLU A 332 -5.95 1.71 -21.82
N THR A 333 -7.11 1.76 -21.17
CA THR A 333 -7.70 0.61 -20.47
C THR A 333 -8.54 -0.31 -21.36
N THR A 334 -8.73 0.03 -22.65
CA THR A 334 -9.40 -0.83 -23.64
C THR A 334 -8.81 -2.23 -23.74
N LYS A 335 -7.50 -2.38 -23.56
CA LYS A 335 -6.82 -3.70 -23.53
C LYS A 335 -7.34 -4.65 -22.44
N TYR A 336 -8.03 -4.13 -21.42
CA TYR A 336 -8.63 -4.90 -20.35
C TYR A 336 -10.11 -5.24 -20.59
N HIS A 337 -10.75 -4.65 -21.61
CA HIS A 337 -12.19 -4.79 -21.86
C HIS A 337 -12.59 -6.21 -22.26
N ASP A 338 -11.70 -7.00 -22.83
CA ASP A 338 -11.99 -8.39 -23.17
C ASP A 338 -11.52 -9.37 -22.09
N THR A 339 -11.00 -8.86 -20.97
CA THR A 339 -10.61 -9.72 -19.85
C THR A 339 -11.85 -10.30 -19.19
N ARG A 340 -11.77 -11.58 -18.80
CA ARG A 340 -12.87 -12.25 -18.09
C ARG A 340 -12.85 -11.99 -16.58
N SER A 341 -12.00 -11.09 -16.10
CA SER A 341 -11.82 -10.82 -14.67
C SER A 341 -12.96 -9.96 -14.12
N PRO A 342 -13.73 -10.46 -13.13
CA PRO A 342 -14.76 -9.64 -12.48
C PRO A 342 -14.16 -8.55 -11.59
N ILE A 343 -12.93 -8.74 -11.11
CA ILE A 343 -12.23 -7.77 -10.25
C ILE A 343 -11.68 -6.61 -11.11
N THR A 344 -11.14 -6.90 -12.29
CA THR A 344 -10.73 -5.84 -13.22
C THR A 344 -11.92 -5.04 -13.70
N ASP A 345 -13.06 -5.69 -14.01
CA ASP A 345 -14.28 -4.98 -14.36
C ASP A 345 -14.78 -4.06 -13.22
N LEU A 346 -14.67 -4.48 -11.96
CA LEU A 346 -14.97 -3.62 -10.80
C LEU A 346 -14.06 -2.39 -10.75
N ILE A 347 -12.74 -2.59 -10.83
CA ILE A 347 -11.76 -1.49 -10.77
C ILE A 347 -12.02 -0.48 -11.88
N LEU A 348 -12.28 -0.96 -13.10
CA LEU A 348 -12.61 -0.11 -14.24
C LEU A 348 -13.96 0.59 -14.05
N ALA A 349 -14.98 -0.10 -13.52
CA ALA A 349 -16.29 0.50 -13.29
C ALA A 349 -16.21 1.68 -12.31
N GLU A 350 -15.48 1.52 -11.21
CA GLU A 350 -15.30 2.60 -10.23
C GLU A 350 -14.46 3.75 -10.83
N ALA A 351 -13.38 3.45 -11.56
CA ALA A 351 -12.60 4.49 -12.24
C ALA A 351 -13.42 5.25 -13.30
N TYR A 352 -14.21 4.53 -14.10
CA TYR A 352 -15.04 5.10 -15.16
C TYR A 352 -16.17 5.95 -14.61
N SER A 353 -16.62 5.71 -13.39
CA SER A 353 -17.60 6.57 -12.72
C SER A 353 -17.11 8.01 -12.55
N GLU A 354 -15.80 8.26 -12.68
CA GLU A 354 -15.18 9.59 -12.59
C GLU A 354 -14.75 10.18 -13.94
N LEU A 355 -14.96 9.46 -15.06
CA LEU A 355 -14.68 9.96 -16.41
C LEU A 355 -15.62 11.11 -16.84
N PRO A 356 -15.17 11.99 -17.75
CA PRO A 356 -15.98 13.14 -18.17
C PRO A 356 -17.08 12.72 -19.18
N SER A 357 -18.05 13.59 -19.42
CA SER A 357 -19.27 13.26 -20.19
C SER A 357 -19.03 12.90 -21.66
N GLU A 358 -17.88 13.28 -22.22
CA GLU A 358 -17.51 12.94 -23.59
C GLU A 358 -17.32 11.43 -23.80
N CYS A 359 -17.08 10.67 -22.73
CA CYS A 359 -16.94 9.21 -22.76
C CYS A 359 -18.25 8.47 -22.45
N SER A 360 -19.37 9.18 -22.29
CA SER A 360 -20.61 8.58 -21.78
C SER A 360 -21.17 7.48 -22.67
N ASP A 361 -21.06 7.62 -23.99
CA ASP A 361 -21.53 6.60 -24.93
C ASP A 361 -20.66 5.34 -24.81
N GLU A 362 -19.34 5.50 -24.83
CA GLU A 362 -18.36 4.41 -24.79
C GLU A 362 -18.39 3.66 -23.45
N VAL A 363 -18.54 4.38 -22.33
CA VAL A 363 -18.63 3.77 -21.00
C VAL A 363 -19.90 2.92 -20.87
N LEU A 364 -21.03 3.38 -21.39
CA LEU A 364 -22.28 2.62 -21.37
C LEU A 364 -22.24 1.43 -22.32
N ASP A 365 -21.70 1.60 -23.53
CA ASP A 365 -21.49 0.51 -24.48
C ASP A 365 -20.56 -0.56 -23.88
N TRP A 366 -19.48 -0.15 -23.19
CA TRP A 366 -18.61 -1.05 -22.44
C TRP A 366 -19.37 -1.81 -21.34
N LEU A 367 -20.17 -1.12 -20.53
CA LEU A 367 -20.94 -1.74 -19.44
C LEU A 367 -21.88 -2.83 -19.96
N LEU A 368 -22.56 -2.56 -21.09
CA LEU A 368 -23.56 -3.46 -21.67
C LEU A 368 -22.96 -4.60 -22.50
N ALA A 369 -21.75 -4.45 -23.02
CA ALA A 369 -21.08 -5.47 -23.82
C ALA A 369 -20.90 -6.80 -23.07
N VAL A 370 -20.76 -6.75 -21.74
CA VAL A 370 -20.65 -7.93 -20.87
C VAL A 370 -21.66 -7.83 -19.74
N PRO A 371 -22.80 -8.55 -19.80
CA PRO A 371 -23.88 -8.41 -18.82
C PRO A 371 -23.45 -8.68 -17.36
N ALA A 372 -22.40 -9.48 -17.16
CA ALA A 372 -21.84 -9.76 -15.83
C ALA A 372 -21.15 -8.55 -15.18
N ARG A 373 -20.91 -7.44 -15.92
CA ARG A 373 -20.41 -6.17 -15.35
C ARG A 373 -21.43 -5.46 -14.49
N LEU A 374 -22.72 -5.67 -14.77
CA LEU A 374 -23.81 -5.05 -14.01
C LEU A 374 -23.83 -5.43 -12.53
N THR A 375 -23.14 -6.53 -12.18
CA THR A 375 -23.05 -7.00 -10.81
C THR A 375 -21.63 -6.92 -10.25
N ALA A 376 -20.68 -6.27 -10.92
CA ALA A 376 -19.33 -6.08 -10.37
C ALA A 376 -19.41 -5.11 -9.17
N SER A 377 -19.01 -5.54 -7.98
CA SER A 377 -19.12 -4.71 -6.77
C SER A 377 -18.01 -4.99 -5.76
N GLU A 378 -17.72 -3.98 -4.94
CA GLU A 378 -16.77 -4.08 -3.85
C GLU A 378 -17.19 -5.08 -2.75
N HIS A 379 -16.20 -5.42 -1.92
CA HIS A 379 -16.36 -6.16 -0.67
C HIS A 379 -16.67 -5.16 0.46
N GLN A 380 -17.94 -4.88 0.71
CA GLN A 380 -18.40 -4.12 1.87
C GLN A 380 -19.79 -4.60 2.32
N GLU A 381 -19.94 -4.79 3.62
CA GLU A 381 -21.22 -5.16 4.22
C GLU A 381 -22.26 -4.07 3.97
N GLY A 382 -23.42 -4.44 3.43
CA GLY A 382 -24.50 -3.50 3.10
C GLY A 382 -24.35 -2.80 1.74
N VAL A 383 -23.24 -2.95 1.02
CA VAL A 383 -23.09 -2.42 -0.34
C VAL A 383 -23.79 -3.34 -1.34
N SER A 384 -24.64 -2.73 -2.17
CA SER A 384 -25.39 -3.45 -3.18
C SER A 384 -24.49 -3.95 -4.31
N LYS A 385 -24.70 -5.18 -4.77
CA LYS A 385 -23.92 -5.75 -5.88
C LYS A 385 -24.04 -4.98 -7.21
N TRP A 386 -25.02 -4.09 -7.33
CA TRP A 386 -25.21 -3.25 -8.53
C TRP A 386 -24.60 -1.85 -8.38
N GLN A 387 -23.97 -1.52 -7.24
CA GLN A 387 -23.58 -0.14 -6.90
C GLN A 387 -22.70 0.51 -7.98
N ALA A 388 -21.63 -0.16 -8.41
CA ALA A 388 -20.71 0.37 -9.43
C ALA A 388 -21.45 0.63 -10.76
N ALA A 389 -22.26 -0.33 -11.20
CA ALA A 389 -23.07 -0.20 -12.42
C ALA A 389 -24.12 0.92 -12.31
N SER A 390 -24.81 1.03 -11.17
CA SER A 390 -25.78 2.10 -10.91
C SER A 390 -25.10 3.47 -10.89
N ASN A 391 -23.89 3.59 -10.34
CA ASN A 391 -23.12 4.85 -10.36
C ASN A 391 -22.79 5.27 -11.80
N LEU A 392 -22.30 4.33 -12.62
CA LEU A 392 -22.01 4.56 -14.03
C LEU A 392 -23.27 5.00 -14.81
N ILE A 393 -24.36 4.26 -14.66
CA ILE A 393 -25.63 4.57 -15.33
C ILE A 393 -26.11 5.96 -14.91
N LYS A 394 -26.12 6.24 -13.61
CA LYS A 394 -26.59 7.52 -13.07
C LYS A 394 -25.84 8.72 -13.65
N LYS A 395 -24.52 8.58 -13.82
CA LYS A 395 -23.69 9.65 -14.39
C LYS A 395 -23.81 9.73 -15.91
N HIS A 396 -23.54 8.64 -16.60
CA HIS A 396 -23.35 8.66 -18.05
C HIS A 396 -24.68 8.64 -18.83
N ALA A 397 -25.74 8.02 -18.28
CA ALA A 397 -27.04 8.03 -18.94
C ALA A 397 -27.69 9.43 -18.96
N ALA A 398 -27.21 10.37 -18.15
CA ALA A 398 -27.68 11.76 -18.19
C ALA A 398 -27.16 12.53 -19.41
N THR A 399 -26.00 12.14 -19.97
CA THR A 399 -25.30 12.90 -21.01
C THR A 399 -25.03 12.12 -22.29
N CYS A 400 -25.23 10.80 -22.29
CA CYS A 400 -25.09 9.97 -23.49
C CYS A 400 -26.09 10.33 -24.59
N SER A 401 -25.77 9.97 -25.83
CA SER A 401 -26.65 10.15 -26.98
C SER A 401 -27.99 9.41 -26.81
N ASP A 402 -29.05 9.91 -27.46
CA ASP A 402 -30.37 9.27 -27.39
C ASP A 402 -30.35 7.83 -27.92
N ARG A 403 -29.48 7.54 -28.89
CA ARG A 403 -29.27 6.19 -29.42
C ARG A 403 -28.77 5.24 -28.34
N VAL A 404 -27.71 5.63 -27.62
CA VAL A 404 -27.14 4.79 -26.55
C VAL A 404 -28.09 4.72 -25.36
N PHE A 405 -28.72 5.84 -24.99
CA PHE A 405 -29.72 5.84 -23.92
C PHE A 405 -30.85 4.85 -24.18
N HIS A 406 -31.42 4.84 -25.39
CA HIS A 406 -32.46 3.90 -25.77
C HIS A 406 -31.98 2.46 -25.69
N SER A 407 -30.75 2.19 -26.13
CA SER A 407 -30.13 0.86 -26.01
C SER A 407 -30.02 0.40 -24.55
N VAL A 408 -29.55 1.28 -23.67
CA VAL A 408 -29.44 1.04 -22.22
C VAL A 408 -30.80 0.75 -21.61
N GLU A 409 -31.79 1.59 -21.87
CA GLU A 409 -33.14 1.42 -21.34
C GLU A 409 -33.72 0.07 -21.75
N GLN A 410 -33.68 -0.24 -23.06
CA GLN A 410 -34.20 -1.50 -23.60
C GLN A 410 -33.47 -2.72 -23.00
N PHE A 411 -32.14 -2.66 -22.92
CA PHE A 411 -31.34 -3.73 -22.35
C PHE A 411 -31.74 -4.01 -20.89
N LEU A 412 -31.82 -2.98 -20.06
CA LEU A 412 -32.12 -3.12 -18.63
C LEU A 412 -33.55 -3.61 -18.38
N VAL A 413 -34.53 -3.12 -19.15
CA VAL A 413 -35.93 -3.56 -19.07
C VAL A 413 -36.03 -5.07 -19.31
N PHE A 414 -35.34 -5.59 -20.33
CA PHE A 414 -35.41 -6.99 -20.73
C PHE A 414 -34.29 -7.87 -20.15
N TYR A 415 -33.45 -7.31 -19.28
CA TYR A 415 -32.32 -8.02 -18.69
C TYR A 415 -32.76 -9.29 -17.95
N LYS A 416 -32.05 -10.40 -18.21
CA LYS A 416 -32.25 -11.67 -17.51
C LYS A 416 -30.91 -12.07 -16.89
N PRO A 417 -30.83 -12.18 -15.55
CA PRO A 417 -29.58 -12.55 -14.91
C PRO A 417 -29.15 -13.98 -15.32
N PRO A 418 -27.85 -14.27 -15.30
CA PRO A 418 -27.35 -15.63 -15.47
C PRO A 418 -28.03 -16.59 -14.48
N LYS A 419 -28.29 -17.82 -14.92
CA LYS A 419 -28.93 -18.86 -14.08
C LYS A 419 -30.32 -18.49 -13.56
N LEU A 420 -31.05 -17.57 -14.20
CA LEU A 420 -32.43 -17.19 -13.82
C LEU A 420 -33.34 -18.41 -13.60
N ILE A 421 -33.24 -19.43 -14.47
CA ILE A 421 -34.05 -20.66 -14.34
C ILE A 421 -33.72 -21.41 -13.03
N GLU A 422 -32.44 -21.53 -12.68
CA GLU A 422 -32.03 -22.18 -11.42
C GLU A 422 -32.48 -21.38 -10.21
N LYS A 423 -32.36 -20.04 -10.27
CA LYS A 423 -32.87 -19.15 -9.22
C LYS A 423 -34.38 -19.30 -9.04
N VAL A 424 -35.14 -19.34 -10.14
CA VAL A 424 -36.60 -19.56 -10.10
C VAL A 424 -36.92 -20.92 -9.45
N LYS A 425 -36.24 -22.00 -9.85
CA LYS A 425 -36.42 -23.33 -9.24
C LYS A 425 -36.19 -23.28 -7.73
N ARG A 426 -35.08 -22.69 -7.28
CA ARG A 426 -34.75 -22.54 -5.85
C ARG A 426 -35.78 -21.68 -5.10
N CYS A 427 -36.23 -20.57 -5.66
CA CYS A 427 -37.27 -19.73 -5.05
C CYS A 427 -38.60 -20.50 -4.93
N LEU A 428 -38.96 -21.31 -5.93
CA LEU A 428 -40.17 -22.15 -5.87
C LEU A 428 -40.05 -23.24 -4.79
N GLU A 429 -38.89 -23.86 -4.65
CA GLU A 429 -38.61 -24.81 -3.56
C GLU A 429 -38.78 -24.16 -2.19
N TRP A 430 -38.15 -23.01 -1.94
CA TRP A 430 -38.29 -22.26 -0.68
C TRP A 430 -39.73 -21.78 -0.43
N SER A 431 -40.46 -21.43 -1.49
CA SER A 431 -41.86 -21.02 -1.34
C SER A 431 -42.76 -22.15 -0.83
N ARG A 432 -42.45 -23.42 -1.17
CA ARG A 432 -43.15 -24.59 -0.62
C ARG A 432 -42.88 -24.77 0.87
N GLU A 433 -41.75 -24.27 1.37
CA GLU A 433 -41.39 -24.26 2.78
C GLU A 433 -41.90 -23.00 3.52
N GLY A 434 -42.68 -22.15 2.83
CA GLY A 434 -43.30 -20.95 3.40
C GLY A 434 -42.42 -19.70 3.33
N PHE A 435 -41.30 -19.73 2.61
CA PHE A 435 -40.41 -18.59 2.43
C PHE A 435 -40.61 -17.93 1.06
N TYR A 436 -40.92 -16.64 1.05
CA TYR A 436 -40.95 -15.87 -0.19
C TYR A 436 -39.58 -15.28 -0.51
N SER A 437 -39.17 -15.38 -1.77
CA SER A 437 -37.98 -14.70 -2.30
C SER A 437 -38.25 -14.24 -3.74
N ALA A 438 -37.86 -13.01 -4.06
CA ALA A 438 -38.05 -12.46 -5.40
C ALA A 438 -37.07 -13.09 -6.41
N PHE A 439 -37.61 -13.83 -7.38
CA PHE A 439 -36.80 -14.46 -8.43
C PHE A 439 -36.34 -13.46 -9.50
N TRP A 440 -37.10 -12.38 -9.74
CA TRP A 440 -36.84 -11.36 -10.77
C TRP A 440 -37.09 -9.94 -10.25
N GLY A 441 -36.57 -8.92 -10.94
CA GLY A 441 -36.90 -7.50 -10.72
C GLY A 441 -35.98 -6.78 -9.74
N ASN A 442 -35.13 -7.50 -9.01
CA ASN A 442 -34.16 -6.88 -8.10
C ASN A 442 -33.06 -6.17 -8.90
N ASP A 443 -32.53 -6.83 -9.93
CA ASP A 443 -31.56 -6.23 -10.86
C ASP A 443 -32.19 -5.03 -11.59
N GLN A 444 -33.41 -5.17 -12.08
CA GLN A 444 -34.16 -4.07 -12.71
C GLN A 444 -34.39 -2.91 -11.76
N HIS A 445 -34.80 -3.18 -10.52
CA HIS A 445 -35.08 -2.12 -9.55
C HIS A 445 -33.82 -1.29 -9.29
N ALA A 446 -32.67 -1.92 -9.05
CA ALA A 446 -31.43 -1.20 -8.77
C ALA A 446 -30.89 -0.41 -9.98
N LEU A 447 -31.02 -0.95 -11.20
CA LEU A 447 -30.41 -0.35 -12.40
C LEU A 447 -31.35 0.63 -13.12
N LEU A 448 -32.66 0.35 -13.20
CA LEU A 448 -33.63 1.25 -13.84
C LEU A 448 -33.88 2.50 -13.00
N THR A 449 -33.82 2.41 -11.66
CA THR A 449 -33.95 3.59 -10.78
C THR A 449 -32.74 4.51 -10.88
N ALA A 450 -31.62 4.04 -11.42
CA ALA A 450 -30.44 4.88 -11.69
C ALA A 450 -30.59 5.72 -12.98
N LEU A 451 -31.54 5.39 -13.86
CA LEU A 451 -31.74 6.16 -15.09
C LEU A 451 -32.39 7.53 -14.82
N PRO A 452 -32.00 8.58 -15.57
CA PRO A 452 -32.64 9.88 -15.48
C PRO A 452 -34.13 9.82 -15.83
N THR A 453 -34.98 10.18 -14.86
CA THR A 453 -36.45 10.06 -14.93
C THR A 453 -37.09 10.82 -16.10
N HIS A 454 -36.44 11.87 -16.58
CA HIS A 454 -36.91 12.70 -17.69
C HIS A 454 -36.59 12.10 -19.08
N ARG A 455 -35.70 11.10 -19.16
CA ARG A 455 -35.35 10.43 -20.43
C ARG A 455 -36.01 9.07 -20.63
N ILE A 456 -36.44 8.42 -19.54
CA ILE A 456 -37.08 7.10 -19.62
C ILE A 456 -38.48 7.17 -20.25
N SER A 457 -38.84 6.11 -20.97
CA SER A 457 -40.16 5.92 -21.58
C SER A 457 -41.27 5.75 -20.55
N GLN A 458 -42.52 5.98 -20.97
CA GLN A 458 -43.70 5.74 -20.13
C GLN A 458 -43.79 4.28 -19.64
N PHE A 459 -43.38 3.33 -20.48
CA PHE A 459 -43.33 1.92 -20.10
C PHE A 459 -42.37 1.69 -18.92
N THR A 460 -41.14 2.22 -19.03
CA THR A 460 -40.13 2.11 -17.97
C THR A 460 -40.55 2.83 -16.71
N GLN A 461 -41.20 4.00 -16.80
CA GLN A 461 -41.78 4.69 -15.64
C GLN A 461 -42.80 3.81 -14.91
N GLY A 462 -43.72 3.18 -15.65
CA GLY A 462 -44.71 2.26 -15.08
C GLY A 462 -44.07 1.03 -14.43
N LEU A 463 -43.01 0.50 -15.04
CA LEU A 463 -42.24 -0.62 -14.50
C LEU A 463 -41.50 -0.23 -13.21
N VAL A 464 -40.78 0.88 -13.19
CA VAL A 464 -40.06 1.40 -12.02
C VAL A 464 -41.04 1.57 -10.84
N GLY A 465 -42.19 2.22 -11.06
CA GLY A 465 -43.20 2.39 -10.01
C GLY A 465 -43.78 1.06 -9.51
N THR A 466 -43.83 0.03 -10.35
CA THR A 466 -44.23 -1.33 -9.93
C THR A 466 -43.16 -1.99 -9.07
N LEU A 467 -41.89 -1.84 -9.44
CA LEU A 467 -40.74 -2.39 -8.72
C LEU A 467 -40.54 -1.71 -7.36
N GLU A 468 -40.68 -0.38 -7.29
CA GLU A 468 -40.61 0.38 -6.04
C GLU A 468 -41.68 -0.05 -5.02
N ARG A 469 -42.95 -0.15 -5.45
CA ARG A 469 -44.05 -0.63 -4.59
C ARG A 469 -43.77 -2.03 -4.04
N ARG A 470 -43.20 -2.90 -4.86
CA ARG A 470 -42.82 -4.25 -4.44
C ARG A 470 -41.67 -4.20 -3.44
N HIS A 471 -40.63 -3.43 -3.73
CA HIS A 471 -39.43 -3.32 -2.90
C HIS A 471 -39.73 -2.72 -1.51
N ALA A 472 -40.65 -1.76 -1.44
CA ALA A 472 -41.15 -1.20 -0.18
C ALA A 472 -41.83 -2.25 0.72
N LYS A 473 -42.48 -3.26 0.11
CA LYS A 473 -43.16 -4.35 0.83
C LYS A 473 -42.24 -5.54 1.11
N TYR A 474 -41.29 -5.81 0.22
CA TYR A 474 -40.34 -6.92 0.27
C TYR A 474 -38.95 -6.42 -0.14
N PRO A 475 -38.12 -5.95 0.81
CA PRO A 475 -36.77 -5.50 0.53
C PRO A 475 -35.90 -6.63 -0.04
N PHE A 476 -34.81 -6.27 -0.73
CA PHE A 476 -33.83 -7.20 -1.30
C PHE A 476 -33.54 -8.40 -0.37
N ASP A 477 -33.65 -9.61 -0.92
CA ASP A 477 -33.33 -10.89 -0.26
C ASP A 477 -33.95 -11.13 1.13
N SER A 478 -35.07 -10.47 1.43
CA SER A 478 -35.86 -10.82 2.60
C SER A 478 -36.51 -12.19 2.36
N GLY A 479 -35.90 -13.25 2.89
CA GLY A 479 -36.52 -14.56 3.08
C GLY A 479 -37.68 -14.42 4.06
N VAL A 480 -38.75 -13.74 3.65
CA VAL A 480 -39.89 -13.45 4.50
C VAL A 480 -40.67 -14.74 4.65
N ARG A 481 -40.76 -15.22 5.89
CA ARG A 481 -41.69 -16.29 6.23
C ARG A 481 -43.09 -15.73 6.09
N LEU A 482 -43.79 -16.13 5.04
CA LEU A 482 -45.18 -15.77 4.87
C LEU A 482 -45.97 -16.56 5.91
N SER A 483 -46.61 -15.86 6.85
CA SER A 483 -47.67 -16.45 7.65
C SER A 483 -48.80 -16.85 6.69
N ALA A 484 -49.04 -18.15 6.52
CA ALA A 484 -50.11 -18.62 5.65
C ALA A 484 -51.47 -18.16 6.21
N ALA A 485 -52.04 -17.12 5.59
CA ALA A 485 -53.46 -16.82 5.70
C ALA A 485 -54.13 -17.37 4.43
N GLY A 486 -54.75 -18.55 4.57
CA GLY A 486 -55.56 -19.14 3.52
C GLY A 486 -56.90 -18.41 3.41
N GLY A 487 -57.21 -17.91 2.22
CA GLY A 487 -58.54 -17.42 1.85
C GLY A 487 -58.89 -17.97 0.47
N TRP A 488 -60.16 -18.29 0.26
CA TRP A 488 -60.64 -18.69 -1.06
C TRP A 488 -60.47 -17.53 -2.05
N VAL A 489 -59.65 -17.70 -3.08
CA VAL A 489 -59.61 -16.77 -4.21
C VAL A 489 -60.76 -17.15 -5.13
N VAL A 490 -61.91 -16.54 -4.89
CA VAL A 490 -63.07 -16.63 -5.75
C VAL A 490 -63.04 -15.47 -6.72
N SER A 491 -63.29 -15.71 -8.01
CA SER A 491 -63.40 -14.63 -9.00
C SER A 491 -64.41 -13.59 -8.49
N PRO A 492 -64.12 -12.27 -8.57
CA PRO A 492 -65.07 -11.21 -8.17
C PRO A 492 -66.41 -11.25 -8.95
N VAL A 493 -66.42 -12.05 -10.01
CA VAL A 493 -67.53 -12.24 -10.94
C VAL A 493 -68.24 -13.57 -10.69
N HIS A 494 -67.74 -14.46 -9.83
CA HIS A 494 -68.30 -15.80 -9.65
C HIS A 494 -69.79 -15.77 -9.29
N ASP A 495 -70.17 -14.87 -8.39
CA ASP A 495 -71.55 -14.73 -7.91
C ASP A 495 -72.38 -13.72 -8.74
N LYS A 496 -71.76 -13.12 -9.77
CA LYS A 496 -72.37 -12.07 -10.61
C LYS A 496 -72.34 -12.40 -12.11
N ALA A 497 -71.79 -13.54 -12.48
CA ALA A 497 -71.64 -13.97 -13.87
C ALA A 497 -73.01 -14.07 -14.57
N ASP A 498 -74.02 -14.58 -13.86
CA ASP A 498 -75.40 -14.71 -14.34
C ASP A 498 -76.15 -13.36 -14.42
N HIS A 499 -75.56 -12.28 -13.90
CA HIS A 499 -76.12 -10.92 -13.87
C HIS A 499 -75.41 -9.95 -14.83
N LEU A 500 -74.42 -10.43 -15.59
CA LEU A 500 -73.75 -9.62 -16.60
C LEU A 500 -74.59 -9.57 -17.88
N SER A 501 -75.12 -8.40 -18.21
CA SER A 501 -75.79 -8.19 -19.50
C SER A 501 -74.83 -8.34 -20.67
N ASP A 502 -75.34 -8.74 -21.84
CA ASP A 502 -74.55 -8.87 -23.08
C ASP A 502 -73.79 -7.58 -23.43
N LYS A 503 -74.35 -6.41 -23.10
CA LYS A 503 -73.68 -5.10 -23.25
C LYS A 503 -72.44 -4.97 -22.37
N THR A 504 -72.48 -5.52 -21.16
CA THR A 504 -71.35 -5.52 -20.22
C THR A 504 -70.27 -6.48 -20.71
N TRP A 505 -70.65 -7.66 -21.22
CA TRP A 505 -69.73 -8.61 -21.84
C TRP A 505 -69.01 -8.02 -23.05
N LEU A 506 -69.74 -7.36 -23.95
CA LEU A 506 -69.14 -6.70 -25.11
C LEU A 506 -68.15 -5.60 -24.73
N ARG A 507 -68.39 -4.87 -23.63
CA ARG A 507 -67.45 -3.86 -23.11
C ARG A 507 -66.16 -4.46 -22.57
N ILE A 508 -66.25 -5.61 -21.90
CA ILE A 508 -65.08 -6.31 -21.32
C ILE A 508 -64.21 -6.91 -22.43
N ILE A 509 -64.82 -7.38 -23.53
CA ILE A 509 -64.08 -7.98 -24.66
C ILE A 509 -63.44 -6.90 -25.56
N GLN A 510 -63.96 -5.68 -25.54
CA GLN A 510 -63.46 -4.55 -26.34
C GLN A 510 -62.45 -3.66 -25.59
N SER A 511 -62.22 -3.87 -24.29
CA SER A 511 -61.18 -3.24 -23.49
C SER A 511 -59.91 -4.08 -23.45
#